data_AF-A0A0B1T763-F1
#
_entry.id   AF-A0A0B1T763-F1
#
_cell.length_a   1.000
_cell.length_b   1.000
_cell.length_c   1.000
_cell.angle_alpha   90.00
_cell.angle_beta   90.00
_cell.angle_gamma   90.00
#
_symmetry.space_group_name_H-M   'P 1'
#
loop_
_entity.id
_entity.type
_entity.pdbx_description
1 polymer ?
#
loop_
_entity_poly.entity_id
_entity_poly.type
_entity_poly.pdbx_seq_one_letter_code
_entity_poly.pdbx_strand_id
1 'polypeptide(L)'
;MSRAVLCLVFGFVAVAYAMPPFGRPFGPPPPPPPCGLPPFIDDLPADAAKKVREIWKDYKEGEKCYNEQGLTREVLDTLSKEDRKKMHKGFLPPVLKKAQKDIQEQFHAIFEDKSIPFEDKPAKVHELAQKVLQGDLLKEFNEFHNKMEEHRKNIEEMADKLSPEAKEAYNKLKDFEKQKHEIMEKLSESARDELYELFKERRNRPRH
;
A
#
# COMPACT_ATOMS: atom_id res chain seq x y z
N MET A 1 51.95 -19.66 -8.40
CA MET A 1 51.16 -19.23 -7.23
C MET A 1 50.14 -18.20 -7.68
N SER A 2 48.99 -18.65 -8.21
CA SER A 2 47.94 -17.76 -8.73
C SER A 2 46.83 -17.65 -7.70
N ARG A 3 46.62 -16.45 -7.18
CA ARG A 3 45.51 -16.11 -6.28
C ARG A 3 44.22 -16.04 -7.11
N ALA A 4 43.33 -17.01 -6.94
CA ALA A 4 41.99 -16.94 -7.48
C ALA A 4 41.16 -15.97 -6.63
N VAL A 5 40.72 -14.88 -7.25
CA VAL A 5 39.78 -13.92 -6.67
C VAL A 5 38.38 -14.52 -6.78
N LEU A 6 37.79 -14.90 -5.65
CA LEU A 6 36.38 -15.27 -5.57
C LEU A 6 35.54 -14.00 -5.66
N CYS A 7 35.01 -13.71 -6.85
CA CYS A 7 33.92 -12.74 -7.01
C CYS A 7 32.62 -13.40 -6.53
N LEU A 8 32.20 -13.09 -5.31
CA LEU A 8 30.85 -13.34 -4.85
C LEU A 8 29.91 -12.40 -5.60
N VAL A 9 29.30 -12.92 -6.66
CA VAL A 9 28.19 -12.27 -7.36
C VAL A 9 26.98 -12.36 -6.44
N PHE A 10 26.71 -11.30 -5.68
CA PHE A 10 25.41 -11.11 -5.05
C PHE A 10 24.39 -10.92 -6.16
N GLY A 11 23.74 -12.02 -6.56
CA GLY A 11 22.57 -11.98 -7.41
C GLY A 11 21.50 -11.16 -6.71
N PHE A 12 21.26 -9.95 -7.21
CA PHE A 12 20.07 -9.17 -6.91
C PHE A 12 18.87 -9.96 -7.45
N VAL A 13 18.31 -10.84 -6.62
CA VAL A 13 16.94 -11.29 -6.83
C VAL A 13 16.08 -10.05 -6.63
N ALA A 14 15.51 -9.55 -7.73
CA ALA A 14 14.50 -8.51 -7.71
C ALA A 14 13.26 -9.09 -7.00
N VAL A 15 13.25 -9.03 -5.67
CA VAL A 15 12.07 -9.31 -4.87
C VAL A 15 11.10 -8.17 -5.17
N ALA A 16 10.09 -8.45 -6.02
CA ALA A 16 8.94 -7.60 -6.18
C ALA A 16 8.29 -7.43 -4.80
N TYR A 17 8.54 -6.28 -4.17
CA TYR A 17 8.13 -5.96 -2.82
C TYR A 17 6.62 -6.16 -2.65
N ALA A 18 6.24 -7.16 -1.84
CA ALA A 18 4.95 -7.18 -1.20
C ALA A 18 4.92 -5.98 -0.23
N MET A 19 4.20 -4.93 -0.60
CA MET A 19 4.07 -3.74 0.24
C MET A 19 3.42 -4.15 1.57
N PRO A 20 3.97 -3.77 2.74
CA PRO A 20 3.20 -3.82 3.98
C PRO A 20 1.92 -3.00 3.79
N PRO A 21 0.78 -3.46 4.32
CA PRO A 21 -0.53 -2.99 3.90
C PRO A 21 -0.83 -1.55 4.31
N PHE A 22 -0.07 -0.92 5.22
CA PHE A 22 -0.29 0.47 5.59
C PHE A 22 1.01 1.15 6.04
N GLY A 23 1.25 2.35 5.48
CA GLY A 23 2.32 3.27 5.89
C GLY A 23 3.71 2.83 5.42
N ARG A 24 4.36 3.62 4.56
CA ARG A 24 5.79 3.42 4.29
C ARG A 24 6.61 4.04 5.44
N PRO A 25 7.36 3.26 6.22
CA PRO A 25 8.34 3.79 7.13
C PRO A 25 9.62 4.00 6.31
N PHE A 26 10.03 5.25 6.09
CA PHE A 26 11.36 5.60 5.58
C PHE A 26 11.94 4.67 4.50
N GLY A 27 11.40 4.78 3.29
CA GLY A 27 12.01 4.21 2.08
C GLY A 27 12.20 5.29 1.03
N PRO A 28 12.98 5.02 -0.05
CA PRO A 28 12.93 5.85 -1.24
C PRO A 28 11.47 6.08 -1.66
N PRO A 29 11.14 7.22 -2.30
CA PRO A 29 9.79 7.50 -2.76
C PRO A 29 9.24 6.26 -3.49
N PRO A 30 7.93 5.97 -3.36
CA PRO A 30 7.36 4.83 -4.05
C PRO A 30 7.81 4.85 -5.52
N PRO A 31 8.16 3.69 -6.10
CA PRO A 31 8.47 3.64 -7.51
C PRO A 31 7.32 4.32 -8.26
N PRO A 32 7.63 5.08 -9.33
CA PRO A 32 6.58 5.73 -10.10
C PRO A 32 5.52 4.68 -10.45
N PRO A 33 4.23 5.04 -10.41
CA PRO A 33 3.17 4.10 -10.74
C PRO A 33 3.49 3.45 -12.08
N PRO A 34 3.27 2.13 -12.21
CA PRO A 34 3.56 1.44 -13.46
C PRO A 34 2.79 2.13 -14.59
N CYS A 35 3.41 2.23 -15.77
CA CYS A 35 2.69 2.70 -16.94
C CYS A 35 1.64 1.67 -17.33
N GLY A 36 0.42 2.13 -17.56
CA GLY A 36 -0.73 1.30 -17.89
C GLY A 36 -1.98 1.79 -17.18
N LEU A 37 -3.11 1.18 -17.53
CA LEU A 37 -4.40 1.52 -16.92
C LEU A 37 -4.32 1.35 -15.40
N PRO A 38 -4.72 2.35 -14.59
CA PRO A 38 -4.58 2.28 -13.14
C PRO A 38 -5.36 1.09 -12.54
N PRO A 39 -4.80 0.38 -11.55
CA PRO A 39 -5.41 -0.83 -10.97
C PRO A 39 -6.68 -0.55 -10.15
N PHE A 40 -6.99 0.71 -9.87
CA PHE A 40 -8.19 1.16 -9.15
C PHE A 40 -9.28 1.69 -10.09
N ILE A 41 -9.18 1.43 -11.41
CA ILE A 41 -10.11 1.97 -12.41
C ILE A 41 -11.57 1.59 -12.13
N ASP A 42 -11.81 0.41 -11.56
CA ASP A 42 -13.16 -0.09 -11.24
C ASP A 42 -13.70 0.47 -9.91
N ASP A 43 -12.84 1.08 -9.11
CA ASP A 43 -13.20 1.76 -7.85
C ASP A 43 -13.61 3.24 -8.12
N LEU A 44 -13.45 3.73 -9.36
CA LEU A 44 -13.81 5.09 -9.76
C LEU A 44 -15.30 5.24 -10.09
N PRO A 45 -15.89 6.43 -9.87
CA PRO A 45 -17.20 6.77 -10.44
C PRO A 45 -17.22 6.57 -11.96
N ALA A 46 -18.34 6.10 -12.51
CA ALA A 46 -18.45 5.70 -13.92
C ALA A 46 -17.92 6.77 -14.90
N ASP A 47 -18.21 8.04 -14.64
CA ASP A 47 -17.77 9.16 -15.48
C ASP A 47 -16.25 9.35 -15.43
N ALA A 48 -15.65 9.24 -14.24
CA ALA A 48 -14.20 9.33 -14.06
C ALA A 48 -13.48 8.11 -14.62
N ALA A 49 -14.04 6.91 -14.42
CA ALA A 49 -13.51 5.68 -14.98
C ALA A 49 -13.48 5.73 -16.50
N LYS A 50 -14.55 6.24 -17.13
CA LYS A 50 -14.62 6.43 -18.59
C LYS A 50 -13.53 7.39 -19.08
N LYS A 51 -13.37 8.55 -18.45
CA LYS A 51 -12.33 9.54 -18.80
C LYS A 51 -10.92 8.93 -18.68
N VAL A 52 -10.65 8.19 -17.61
CA VAL A 52 -9.35 7.54 -17.44
C VAL A 52 -9.14 6.46 -18.51
N ARG A 53 -10.13 5.63 -18.82
CA ARG A 53 -10.00 4.66 -19.94
C ARG A 53 -9.75 5.35 -21.28
N GLU A 54 -10.35 6.51 -21.52
CA GLU A 54 -10.13 7.31 -22.73
C GLU A 54 -8.72 7.91 -22.79
N ILE A 55 -8.15 8.36 -21.65
CA ILE A 55 -6.76 8.85 -21.56
C ILE A 55 -5.77 7.74 -21.95
N TRP A 56 -6.01 6.52 -21.47
CA TRP A 56 -5.10 5.39 -21.68
C TRP A 56 -5.39 4.56 -22.94
N LYS A 57 -6.39 4.93 -23.76
CA LYS A 57 -6.85 4.10 -24.90
C LYS A 57 -5.80 3.88 -25.98
N ASP A 58 -4.94 4.89 -26.21
CA ASP A 58 -3.93 4.89 -27.27
C ASP A 58 -2.52 4.57 -26.72
N TYR A 59 -2.40 4.33 -25.40
CA TYR A 59 -1.13 4.05 -24.76
C TYR A 59 -0.59 2.67 -25.16
N LYS A 60 0.70 2.60 -25.46
CA LYS A 60 1.40 1.35 -25.80
C LYS A 60 2.39 0.97 -24.71
N GLU A 61 2.39 -0.30 -24.35
CA GLU A 61 3.29 -0.85 -23.34
C GLU A 61 4.77 -0.61 -23.74
N GLY A 62 5.54 -0.06 -22.80
CA GLY A 62 6.95 0.31 -23.01
C GLY A 62 7.17 1.78 -23.39
N GLU A 63 6.13 2.52 -23.75
CA GLU A 63 6.22 3.98 -23.96
C GLU A 63 6.19 4.75 -22.62
N LYS A 64 6.75 5.96 -22.62
CA LYS A 64 6.70 6.87 -21.46
C LYS A 64 5.27 7.36 -21.26
N CYS A 65 4.74 7.23 -20.05
CA CYS A 65 3.34 7.52 -19.74
C CYS A 65 3.11 8.80 -18.90
N TYR A 66 4.04 9.76 -18.93
CA TYR A 66 3.98 10.94 -18.05
C TYR A 66 2.73 11.79 -18.29
N ASN A 67 2.27 11.88 -19.55
CA ASN A 67 1.11 12.66 -19.92
C ASN A 67 -0.18 12.01 -19.42
N GLU A 68 -0.33 10.71 -19.65
CA GLU A 68 -1.46 9.90 -19.22
C GLU A 68 -1.58 9.88 -17.70
N GLN A 69 -0.45 9.77 -17.00
CA GLN A 69 -0.39 9.88 -15.54
C GLN A 69 -0.80 11.28 -15.05
N GLY A 70 -0.35 12.34 -15.73
CA GLY A 70 -0.73 13.72 -15.44
C GLY A 70 -2.23 13.95 -15.59
N LEU A 71 -2.80 13.57 -16.73
CA LEU A 71 -4.23 13.70 -17.02
C LEU A 71 -5.08 12.83 -16.08
N THR A 72 -4.62 11.62 -15.76
CA THR A 72 -5.28 10.78 -14.75
C THR A 72 -5.33 11.48 -13.41
N ARG A 73 -4.23 12.12 -12.99
CA ARG A 73 -4.18 12.87 -11.74
C ARG A 73 -5.15 14.05 -11.75
N GLU A 74 -5.28 14.78 -12.85
CA GLU A 74 -6.26 15.85 -12.99
C GLU A 74 -7.69 15.34 -12.82
N VAL A 75 -8.04 14.20 -13.42
CA VAL A 75 -9.36 13.58 -13.23
C VAL A 75 -9.58 13.27 -11.74
N LEU A 76 -8.61 12.67 -11.05
CA LEU A 76 -8.70 12.38 -9.61
C LEU A 76 -8.81 13.66 -8.75
N ASP A 77 -8.13 14.74 -9.15
CA ASP A 77 -8.17 16.04 -8.48
C ASP A 77 -9.49 16.80 -8.70
N THR A 78 -10.34 16.35 -9.62
CA THR A 78 -11.72 16.87 -9.79
C THR A 78 -12.80 16.05 -9.07
N LEU A 79 -12.47 14.87 -8.54
CA LEU A 79 -13.44 14.03 -7.82
C LEU A 79 -14.00 14.74 -6.58
N SER A 80 -15.28 14.47 -6.30
CA SER A 80 -15.95 14.94 -5.08
C SER A 80 -15.27 14.35 -3.83
N LYS A 81 -15.43 15.02 -2.68
CA LYS A 81 -14.91 14.50 -1.40
C LYS A 81 -15.48 13.11 -1.09
N GLU A 82 -16.75 12.88 -1.41
CA GLU A 82 -17.42 11.60 -1.19
C GLU A 82 -16.84 10.48 -2.06
N ASP A 83 -16.57 10.77 -3.34
CA ASP A 83 -16.00 9.77 -4.25
C ASP A 83 -14.56 9.44 -3.87
N ARG A 84 -13.77 10.45 -3.47
CA ARG A 84 -12.44 10.21 -2.90
C ARG A 84 -12.52 9.36 -1.65
N LYS A 85 -13.45 9.65 -0.74
CA LYS A 85 -13.65 8.85 0.48
C LYS A 85 -14.01 7.41 0.14
N LYS A 86 -14.85 7.16 -0.87
CA LYS A 86 -15.18 5.81 -1.35
C LYS A 86 -13.95 5.09 -1.91
N MET A 87 -13.09 5.77 -2.66
CA MET A 87 -11.82 5.22 -3.14
C MET A 87 -10.82 4.96 -2.00
N HIS A 88 -10.92 5.72 -0.91
CA HIS A 88 -10.13 5.55 0.30
C HIS A 88 -10.75 4.60 1.32
N LYS A 89 -11.90 3.95 1.02
CA LYS A 89 -12.41 2.85 1.86
C LYS A 89 -11.28 1.83 2.04
N GLY A 90 -11.07 1.42 3.29
CA GLY A 90 -9.81 0.84 3.77
C GLY A 90 -9.16 -0.15 2.81
N PHE A 91 -7.83 -0.13 2.72
CA PHE A 91 -7.09 -1.04 1.84
C PHE A 91 -7.53 -2.50 2.07
N LEU A 92 -8.03 -3.13 1.01
CA LEU A 92 -8.18 -4.58 0.94
C LEU A 92 -7.01 -5.16 0.13
N PRO A 93 -6.30 -6.17 0.69
CA PRO A 93 -5.36 -6.97 -0.06
C PRO A 93 -5.96 -7.46 -1.40
N PRO A 94 -5.17 -7.47 -2.51
CA PRO A 94 -5.67 -7.85 -3.83
C PRO A 94 -6.38 -9.20 -3.88
N VAL A 95 -5.94 -10.17 -3.07
CA VAL A 95 -6.60 -11.48 -2.96
C VAL A 95 -8.04 -11.34 -2.46
N LEU A 96 -8.28 -10.49 -1.46
CA LEU A 96 -9.61 -10.27 -0.89
C LEU A 96 -10.53 -9.48 -1.81
N LYS A 97 -10.00 -8.67 -2.74
CA LYS A 97 -10.81 -7.98 -3.76
C LYS A 97 -11.53 -8.94 -4.72
N LYS A 98 -11.09 -10.20 -4.81
CA LYS A 98 -11.76 -11.24 -5.61
C LYS A 98 -12.97 -11.86 -4.90
N ALA A 99 -13.11 -11.65 -3.59
CA ALA A 99 -14.22 -12.20 -2.81
C ALA A 99 -15.55 -11.51 -3.17
N GLN A 100 -16.67 -12.11 -2.77
CA GLN A 100 -17.98 -11.47 -2.88
C GLN A 100 -18.05 -10.20 -2.00
N LYS A 101 -18.90 -9.23 -2.37
CA LYS A 101 -18.94 -7.90 -1.71
C LYS A 101 -19.28 -7.98 -0.21
N ASP A 102 -20.18 -8.88 0.16
CA ASP A 102 -20.55 -9.17 1.55
C ASP A 102 -19.36 -9.71 2.37
N ILE A 103 -18.51 -10.53 1.76
CA ILE A 103 -17.27 -11.01 2.38
C ILE A 103 -16.25 -9.86 2.49
N GLN A 104 -16.10 -9.03 1.46
CA GLN A 104 -15.21 -7.87 1.47
C GLN A 104 -15.57 -6.88 2.59
N GLU A 105 -16.86 -6.64 2.81
CA GLU A 105 -17.36 -5.76 3.88
C GLU A 105 -16.97 -6.27 5.28
N GLN A 106 -16.96 -7.59 5.51
CA GLN A 106 -16.50 -8.16 6.78
C GLN A 106 -15.01 -7.88 7.03
N PHE A 107 -14.18 -7.92 5.99
CA PHE A 107 -12.77 -7.55 6.11
C PHE A 107 -12.58 -6.05 6.32
N HIS A 108 -13.33 -5.20 5.60
CA HIS A 108 -13.32 -3.75 5.82
C HIS A 108 -13.69 -3.41 7.27
N ALA A 109 -14.67 -4.08 7.86
CA ALA A 109 -15.06 -3.87 9.24
C ALA A 109 -13.88 -4.05 10.22
N ILE A 110 -13.01 -5.05 10.00
CA ILE A 110 -11.80 -5.23 10.82
C ILE A 110 -10.82 -4.06 10.65
N PHE A 111 -10.64 -3.57 9.42
CA PHE A 111 -9.73 -2.46 9.16
C PHE A 111 -10.25 -1.13 9.70
N GLU A 112 -11.56 -0.92 9.67
CA GLU A 112 -12.24 0.29 10.14
C GLU A 112 -12.48 0.30 11.65
N ASP A 113 -12.46 -0.87 12.30
CA ASP A 113 -12.59 -0.99 13.74
C ASP A 113 -11.39 -0.33 14.44
N LYS A 114 -11.68 0.77 15.13
CA LYS A 114 -10.73 1.56 15.92
C LYS A 114 -10.43 0.94 17.28
N SER A 115 -11.21 -0.06 17.71
CA SER A 115 -10.98 -0.77 18.95
C SER A 115 -9.89 -1.85 18.81
N ILE A 116 -9.59 -2.26 17.58
CA ILE A 116 -8.54 -3.24 17.28
C ILE A 116 -7.24 -2.48 17.01
N PRO A 117 -6.18 -2.68 17.83
CA PRO A 117 -4.87 -2.12 17.57
C PRO A 117 -4.35 -2.54 16.19
N PHE A 118 -3.65 -1.64 15.51
CA PHE A 118 -3.13 -1.89 14.16
C PHE A 118 -2.33 -3.21 14.04
N GLU A 119 -1.50 -3.52 15.04
CA GLU A 119 -0.67 -4.73 15.09
C GLU A 119 -1.48 -6.03 15.21
N ASP A 120 -2.70 -5.96 15.74
CA ASP A 120 -3.58 -7.12 15.95
C ASP A 120 -4.49 -7.38 14.73
N LYS A 121 -4.66 -6.37 13.85
CA LYS A 121 -5.48 -6.49 12.63
C LYS A 121 -5.05 -7.65 11.72
N PRO A 122 -3.75 -7.90 11.45
CA PRO A 122 -3.32 -9.04 10.64
C PRO A 122 -3.81 -10.39 11.17
N ALA A 123 -3.74 -10.61 12.48
CA ALA A 123 -4.21 -11.84 13.11
C ALA A 123 -5.73 -12.00 12.99
N LYS A 124 -6.48 -10.91 13.19
CA LYS A 124 -7.95 -10.90 13.03
C LYS A 124 -8.38 -11.13 11.59
N VAL A 125 -7.68 -10.54 10.61
CA VAL A 125 -7.92 -10.77 9.19
C VAL A 125 -7.65 -12.23 8.83
N HIS A 126 -6.56 -12.81 9.31
CA HIS A 126 -6.26 -14.23 9.09
C HIS A 126 -7.33 -15.14 9.70
N GLU A 127 -7.75 -14.88 10.94
CA GLU A 127 -8.81 -15.64 11.62
C GLU A 127 -10.13 -15.59 10.84
N LEU A 128 -10.55 -14.40 10.38
CA LEU A 128 -11.75 -14.24 9.58
C LEU A 128 -11.63 -15.01 8.25
N ALA A 129 -10.48 -14.88 7.58
CA ALA A 129 -10.23 -15.54 6.30
C ALA A 129 -10.37 -17.06 6.38
N GLN A 130 -9.85 -17.70 7.44
CA GLN A 130 -10.03 -19.15 7.64
C GLN A 130 -11.49 -19.57 7.81
N LYS A 131 -12.38 -18.66 8.26
CA LYS A 131 -13.80 -18.94 8.47
C LYS A 131 -14.65 -18.72 7.23
N VAL A 132 -14.36 -17.66 6.46
CA VAL A 132 -15.26 -17.17 5.41
C VAL A 132 -14.76 -17.43 4.00
N LEU A 133 -13.46 -17.61 3.79
CA LEU A 133 -12.91 -17.95 2.48
C LEU A 133 -12.93 -19.47 2.27
N GLN A 134 -13.12 -19.89 1.03
CA GLN A 134 -13.18 -21.30 0.64
C GLN A 134 -12.46 -21.55 -0.68
N GLY A 135 -12.12 -22.82 -0.93
CA GLY A 135 -11.54 -23.28 -2.20
C GLY A 135 -10.25 -22.57 -2.58
N ASP A 136 -10.13 -22.20 -3.86
CA ASP A 136 -8.94 -21.55 -4.42
C ASP A 136 -8.65 -20.20 -3.76
N LEU A 137 -9.68 -19.46 -3.36
CA LEU A 137 -9.51 -18.14 -2.74
C LEU A 137 -8.87 -18.23 -1.34
N LEU A 138 -9.24 -19.25 -0.56
CA LEU A 138 -8.59 -19.52 0.73
C LEU A 138 -7.12 -19.92 0.54
N LYS A 139 -6.84 -20.73 -0.49
CA LYS A 139 -5.47 -21.13 -0.83
C LYS A 139 -4.62 -19.92 -1.22
N GLU A 140 -5.12 -19.07 -2.13
CA GLU A 140 -4.45 -17.82 -2.52
C GLU A 140 -4.21 -16.90 -1.31
N PHE A 141 -5.18 -16.81 -0.40
CA PHE A 141 -5.03 -16.00 0.81
C PHE A 141 -3.93 -16.54 1.73
N ASN A 142 -3.87 -17.85 1.94
CA ASN A 142 -2.84 -18.48 2.77
C ASN A 142 -1.45 -18.30 2.16
N GLU A 143 -1.32 -18.42 0.83
CA GLU A 143 -0.05 -18.12 0.13
C GLU A 143 0.36 -16.65 0.31
N PHE A 144 -0.58 -15.72 0.19
CA PHE A 144 -0.33 -14.30 0.44
C PHE A 144 0.08 -14.05 1.89
N HIS A 145 -0.64 -14.61 2.87
CA HIS A 145 -0.35 -14.47 4.29
C HIS A 145 1.05 -15.00 4.63
N ASN A 146 1.41 -16.18 4.15
CA ASN A 146 2.73 -16.77 4.37
C ASN A 146 3.86 -15.90 3.79
N LYS A 147 3.68 -15.33 2.60
CA LYS A 147 4.65 -14.40 2.02
C LYS A 147 4.81 -13.12 2.85
N MET A 148 3.73 -12.61 3.43
CA MET A 148 3.79 -11.44 4.31
C MET A 148 4.52 -11.76 5.62
N GLU A 149 4.27 -12.92 6.22
CA GLU A 149 4.96 -13.39 7.43
C GLU A 149 6.45 -13.65 7.17
N GLU A 150 6.80 -14.25 6.04
CA GLU A 150 8.19 -14.43 5.62
C GLU A 150 8.89 -13.07 5.45
N HIS A 151 8.24 -12.12 4.77
CA HIS A 151 8.79 -10.77 4.61
C HIS A 151 9.01 -10.09 5.97
N ARG A 152 8.06 -10.20 6.90
CA ARG A 152 8.19 -9.65 8.26
C ARG A 152 9.42 -10.23 8.97
N LYS A 153 9.58 -11.56 8.96
CA LYS A 153 10.73 -12.24 9.58
C LYS A 153 12.05 -11.78 8.94
N ASN A 154 12.09 -11.67 7.62
CA ASN A 154 13.28 -11.19 6.91
C ASN A 154 13.66 -9.77 7.33
N ILE A 155 12.68 -8.87 7.51
CA ILE A 155 12.94 -7.52 8.01
C ILE A 155 13.43 -7.53 9.46
N GLU A 156 12.86 -8.37 10.33
CA GLU A 156 13.31 -8.54 11.71
C GLU A 156 14.76 -9.05 11.77
N GLU A 157 15.12 -10.04 10.96
CA GLU A 157 16.50 -10.53 10.83
C GLU A 157 17.46 -9.47 10.29
N MET A 158 17.02 -8.63 9.34
CA MET A 158 17.82 -7.51 8.85
C MET A 158 18.01 -6.45 9.94
N ALA A 159 16.96 -6.15 10.71
CA ALA A 159 17.03 -5.22 11.83
C ALA A 159 17.99 -5.69 12.94
N ASP A 160 18.09 -7.01 13.15
CA ASP A 160 19.03 -7.59 14.11
C ASP A 160 20.49 -7.50 13.68
N LYS A 161 20.75 -7.46 12.37
CA LYS A 161 22.10 -7.31 11.79
C LYS A 161 22.56 -5.85 11.70
N LEU A 162 21.72 -4.89 12.07
CA LEU A 162 22.09 -3.46 12.06
C LEU A 162 23.20 -3.15 13.08
N SER A 163 23.98 -2.10 12.78
CA SER A 163 24.90 -1.53 13.78
C SER A 163 24.11 -0.99 14.98
N PRO A 164 24.71 -0.87 16.18
CA PRO A 164 24.01 -0.36 17.35
C PRO A 164 23.33 1.01 17.12
N GLU A 165 24.04 1.93 16.46
CA GLU A 165 23.51 3.25 16.10
C GLU A 165 22.32 3.15 15.13
N ALA A 166 22.44 2.31 14.09
CA ALA A 166 21.37 2.12 13.12
C ALA A 166 20.15 1.41 13.73
N LYS A 167 20.36 0.46 14.65
CA LYS A 167 19.29 -0.23 15.37
C LYS A 167 18.54 0.71 16.31
N GLU A 168 19.27 1.57 17.02
CA GLU A 168 18.66 2.61 17.85
C GLU A 168 17.80 3.57 17.02
N ALA A 169 18.34 4.05 15.90
CA ALA A 169 17.60 4.92 14.98
C ALA A 169 16.36 4.22 14.40
N TYR A 170 16.50 2.97 13.93
CA TYR A 170 15.39 2.17 13.40
C TYR A 170 14.25 2.03 14.41
N ASN A 171 14.56 1.71 15.67
CA ASN A 171 13.56 1.58 16.72
C ASN A 171 12.83 2.90 16.99
N LYS A 172 13.55 4.03 17.10
CA LYS A 172 12.94 5.36 17.27
C LYS A 172 12.02 5.73 16.11
N LEU A 173 12.43 5.43 14.88
CA LEU A 173 11.62 5.70 13.68
C LEU A 173 10.35 4.81 13.66
N LYS A 174 10.48 3.53 14.04
CA LYS A 174 9.35 2.61 14.16
C LYS A 174 8.34 3.11 15.20
N ASP A 175 8.81 3.53 16.38
CA ASP A 175 7.95 4.07 17.43
C ASP A 175 7.28 5.39 17.02
N PHE A 176 8.00 6.27 16.31
CA PHE A 176 7.45 7.51 15.79
C PHE A 176 6.31 7.26 14.78
N GLU A 177 6.46 6.30 13.88
CA GLU A 177 5.39 5.92 12.95
C GLU A 177 4.16 5.37 13.67
N LYS A 178 4.36 4.57 14.73
CA LYS A 178 3.27 4.11 15.58
C LYS A 178 2.53 5.28 16.22
N GLN A 179 3.26 6.23 16.82
CA GLN A 179 2.67 7.43 17.43
C GLN A 179 1.90 8.27 16.41
N LYS A 180 2.48 8.47 15.22
CA LYS A 180 1.82 9.18 14.11
C LYS A 180 0.52 8.48 13.70
N HIS A 181 0.50 7.15 13.61
CA HIS A 181 -0.72 6.40 13.32
C HIS A 181 -1.77 6.59 14.41
N GLU A 182 -1.41 6.43 15.69
CA GLU A 182 -2.30 6.62 16.83
C GLU A 182 -2.90 8.04 16.90
N ILE A 183 -2.09 9.06 16.61
CA ILE A 183 -2.56 10.45 16.54
C ILE A 183 -3.62 10.56 15.44
N MET A 184 -3.30 10.12 14.22
CA MET A 184 -4.22 10.20 13.09
C MET A 184 -5.51 9.40 13.32
N GLU A 185 -5.45 8.26 14.00
CA GLU A 185 -6.61 7.40 14.28
C GLU A 185 -7.60 8.03 15.29
N LYS A 186 -7.06 8.69 16.33
CA LYS A 186 -7.85 9.34 17.40
C LYS A 186 -8.57 10.61 16.93
N LEU A 187 -8.16 11.20 15.82
CA LEU A 187 -8.81 12.39 15.26
C LEU A 187 -10.24 12.09 14.77
N SER A 188 -11.09 13.11 14.83
CA SER A 188 -12.38 13.09 14.15
C SER A 188 -12.19 13.01 12.64
N GLU A 189 -13.19 12.54 11.91
CA GLU A 189 -13.11 12.47 10.45
C GLU A 189 -12.82 13.84 9.82
N SER A 190 -13.54 14.89 10.25
CA SER A 190 -13.32 16.27 9.78
C SER A 190 -11.88 16.75 10.00
N ALA A 191 -11.31 16.51 11.18
CA ALA A 191 -9.95 16.95 11.48
C ALA A 191 -8.90 16.23 10.63
N ARG A 192 -9.11 14.94 10.33
CA ARG A 192 -8.22 14.19 9.41
C ARG A 192 -8.31 14.76 7.99
N ASP A 193 -9.51 15.06 7.52
CA ASP A 193 -9.73 15.62 6.19
C ASP A 193 -9.03 16.97 6.03
N GLU A 194 -9.14 17.86 7.02
CA GLU A 194 -8.41 19.14 7.04
C GLU A 194 -6.89 18.94 6.97
N LEU A 195 -6.35 17.99 7.73
CA LEU A 195 -4.93 17.65 7.66
C LEU A 195 -4.53 17.06 6.30
N TYR A 196 -5.37 16.22 5.70
CA TYR A 196 -5.12 15.66 4.37
C TYR A 196 -5.05 16.75 3.30
N GLU A 197 -5.95 17.73 3.33
CA GLU A 197 -5.90 18.88 2.41
C GLU A 197 -4.64 19.72 2.63
N LEU A 198 -4.26 19.99 3.89
CA LEU A 198 -3.00 20.68 4.19
C LEU A 198 -1.78 19.92 3.66
N PHE A 199 -1.73 18.60 3.84
CA PHE A 199 -0.63 17.77 3.37
C PHE A 199 -0.60 17.65 1.84
N LYS A 200 -1.77 17.67 1.18
CA LYS A 200 -1.87 17.77 -0.26
C LYS A 200 -1.25 19.06 -0.77
N GLU A 201 -1.60 20.19 -0.17
CA GLU A 201 -1.07 21.50 -0.58
C GLU A 201 0.45 21.57 -0.37
N ARG A 202 0.95 21.11 0.79
CA ARG A 202 2.39 21.06 1.07
C ARG A 202 3.17 20.25 0.03
N ARG A 203 2.61 19.14 -0.45
CA ARG A 203 3.21 18.28 -1.48
C ARG A 203 3.15 18.90 -2.88
N ASN A 204 2.13 19.71 -3.15
CA ASN A 204 1.96 20.40 -4.43
C ASN A 204 2.83 21.67 -4.56
N ARG A 205 3.51 22.09 -3.49
CA ARG A 205 4.43 23.23 -3.53
C ARG A 205 5.43 23.09 -4.69
N PRO A 206 5.55 24.10 -5.58
CA PRO A 206 6.53 24.08 -6.65
C PRO A 206 7.92 23.82 -6.08
N ARG A 207 8.63 22.82 -6.63
CA ARG A 207 10.06 22.67 -6.36
C ARG A 207 10.76 23.79 -7.13
N HIS A 208 11.18 24.83 -6.43
CA HIS A 208 12.08 25.86 -6.95
C HIS A 208 13.50 25.30 -7.05
#